data_AF-A0A8S0U1M7-F1
#
_entry.id   AF-A0A8S0U1M7-F1
#
_cell.length_a   1.000
_cell.length_b   1.000
_cell.length_c   1.000
_cell.angle_alpha   90.00
_cell.angle_beta   90.00
_cell.angle_gamma   90.00
#
_symmetry.space_group_name_H-M   'P 1'
#
loop_
_entity.id
_entity.type
_entity.pdbx_description
1 polymer ?
#
loop_
_entity_poly.entity_id
_entity_poly.type
_entity_poly.pdbx_seq_one_letter_code
_entity_poly.pdbx_strand_id
1 'polypeptide(L)'
;MLLFIGSPRFLSLSKLIFIPKTISLSVSASKMELESPTTLILCGKSSIENELAMLLKTNNTLKLPENASINVVLHSENEKQESFQKDAFQIDSYMNSLSTSRVGKFLIYSPKLASTHDVVSHNFCELPLGTVCVADVQLKGRGRSKNVWESPKGCLMFSFTIQMEDGRVVPLVQYVVCLAMTEAINDVCLRNGIPPPNVRIKWPNDLYLDGLKVGGILCTSTYRSKKFNVSAGKQFHSLTIHTSRR
;
A
#
# COMPACT_ATOMS: atom_id res chain seq x y z
N MET A 1 -62.90 31.95 -16.72
CA MET A 1 -62.28 32.88 -15.75
C MET A 1 -61.03 32.17 -15.21
N LEU A 2 -59.87 32.17 -15.85
CA LEU A 2 -59.16 33.23 -16.60
C LEU A 2 -58.67 34.35 -15.66
N LEU A 3 -57.39 34.30 -15.26
CA LEU A 3 -56.42 35.39 -15.46
C LEU A 3 -54.98 35.02 -15.04
N PHE A 4 -54.03 35.33 -15.93
CA PHE A 4 -52.58 35.38 -15.70
C PHE A 4 -52.19 36.77 -15.16
N ILE A 5 -51.51 36.84 -14.01
CA ILE A 5 -50.59 37.93 -13.57
C ILE A 5 -49.63 37.28 -12.54
N GLY A 6 -48.31 37.50 -12.48
CA GLY A 6 -47.36 38.22 -13.35
C GLY A 6 -45.92 38.06 -12.79
N SER A 7 -44.89 38.57 -13.48
CA SER A 7 -43.51 38.61 -12.97
C SER A 7 -43.11 40.00 -12.46
N PRO A 8 -42.08 40.08 -11.60
CA PRO A 8 -41.09 41.14 -11.76
C PRO A 8 -39.68 40.54 -12.00
N ARG A 9 -39.02 41.02 -13.05
CA ARG A 9 -37.58 40.82 -13.27
C ARG A 9 -36.81 41.84 -12.43
N PHE A 10 -35.72 41.43 -11.80
CA PHE A 10 -34.62 42.34 -11.45
C PHE A 10 -33.30 41.81 -12.01
N LEU A 11 -32.42 42.74 -12.38
CA LEU A 11 -31.26 42.50 -13.24
C LEU A 11 -30.01 42.05 -12.48
N SER A 12 -29.25 41.19 -13.16
CA SER A 12 -27.78 41.13 -13.22
C SER A 12 -26.95 41.30 -11.94
N LEU A 13 -26.13 40.29 -11.65
CA LEU A 13 -24.70 40.50 -11.40
C LEU A 13 -23.92 39.22 -11.72
N SER A 14 -23.25 39.21 -12.88
CA SER A 14 -22.34 38.15 -13.30
C SER A 14 -21.08 38.14 -12.43
N LYS A 15 -21.06 37.31 -11.39
CA LYS A 15 -19.81 36.95 -10.69
C LYS A 15 -19.18 35.74 -11.36
N LEU A 16 -17.95 35.92 -11.83
CA LEU A 16 -17.12 34.85 -12.38
C LEU A 16 -17.03 33.70 -11.37
N ILE A 17 -17.52 32.52 -11.75
CA ILE A 17 -17.11 31.28 -11.09
C ILE A 17 -15.68 31.04 -11.52
N PHE A 18 -14.73 31.40 -10.66
CA PHE A 18 -13.32 31.10 -10.86
C PHE A 18 -13.12 29.60 -10.62
N ILE A 19 -13.37 28.79 -11.66
CA ILE A 19 -13.01 27.38 -11.65
C ILE A 19 -11.48 27.34 -11.49
N PRO A 20 -10.95 26.81 -10.37
CA PRO A 20 -9.52 26.58 -10.28
C PRO A 20 -9.21 25.55 -11.36
N LYS A 21 -8.36 25.90 -12.33
CA LYS A 21 -7.77 24.89 -13.21
C LYS A 21 -7.09 23.88 -12.30
N THR A 22 -7.65 22.67 -12.19
CA THR A 22 -6.96 21.52 -11.63
C THR A 22 -5.73 21.34 -12.51
N ILE A 23 -4.57 21.78 -12.04
CA ILE A 23 -3.30 21.44 -12.66
C ILE A 23 -3.10 19.96 -12.35
N SER A 24 -3.67 19.12 -13.20
CA SER A 24 -3.30 17.71 -13.27
C SER A 24 -1.84 17.67 -13.69
N LEU A 25 -0.95 17.63 -12.70
CA LEU A 25 0.40 17.12 -12.85
C LEU A 25 0.28 15.61 -13.10
N SER A 26 -0.23 15.28 -14.28
CA SER A 26 0.04 13.99 -14.90
C SER A 26 1.55 13.96 -15.10
N VAL A 27 2.25 13.32 -14.16
CA VAL A 27 3.61 12.87 -14.40
C VAL A 27 3.49 11.87 -15.53
N SER A 28 3.71 12.36 -16.75
CA SER A 28 3.78 11.54 -17.95
C SER A 28 5.04 10.71 -17.82
N ALA A 29 4.92 9.56 -17.14
CA ALA A 29 5.97 8.55 -17.09
C ALA A 29 6.42 8.30 -18.53
N SER A 30 7.67 8.63 -18.82
CA SER A 30 8.19 8.50 -20.17
C SER A 30 8.06 7.04 -20.61
N LYS A 31 7.84 6.79 -21.90
CA LYS A 31 7.60 5.43 -22.41
C LYS A 31 8.75 4.46 -22.09
N MET A 32 9.96 4.98 -21.84
CA MET A 32 11.15 4.24 -21.39
C MET A 32 11.08 3.74 -19.93
N GLU A 33 10.34 4.39 -19.03
CA GLU A 33 10.21 3.93 -17.63
C GLU A 33 9.36 2.66 -17.47
N LEU A 34 8.67 2.24 -18.53
CA LEU A 34 7.80 1.06 -18.52
C LEU A 34 8.52 -0.23 -18.93
N GLU A 35 9.74 -0.13 -19.45
CA GLU A 35 10.48 -1.27 -20.05
C GLU A 35 11.62 -1.80 -19.15
N SER A 36 12.01 -1.08 -18.10
CA SER A 36 12.98 -1.57 -17.12
C SER A 36 12.38 -2.70 -16.26
N PRO A 37 13.09 -3.82 -16.01
CA PRO A 37 12.58 -4.92 -15.19
C PRO A 37 12.28 -4.45 -13.76
N THR A 38 11.16 -4.92 -13.21
CA THR A 38 10.80 -4.64 -11.82
C THR A 38 11.80 -5.33 -10.88
N THR A 39 12.53 -4.55 -10.08
CA THR A 39 13.49 -5.12 -9.13
C THR A 39 12.79 -5.48 -7.83
N LEU A 40 12.96 -6.73 -7.38
CA LEU A 40 12.51 -7.24 -6.09
C LEU A 40 13.75 -7.58 -5.24
N ILE A 41 13.91 -6.84 -4.13
CA ILE A 41 14.97 -7.06 -3.14
C ILE A 41 14.43 -7.98 -2.05
N LEU A 42 15.06 -9.13 -1.87
CA LEU A 42 14.70 -10.11 -0.85
C LEU A 42 15.60 -9.94 0.40
N CYS A 43 14.99 -9.93 1.58
CA CYS A 43 15.71 -9.82 2.86
C CYS A 43 15.07 -10.72 3.93
N GLY A 44 15.89 -11.51 4.62
CA GLY A 44 15.49 -12.35 5.75
C GLY A 44 16.00 -11.83 7.09
N LYS A 45 15.16 -11.93 8.13
CA LYS A 45 15.50 -11.50 9.50
C LYS A 45 16.50 -12.43 10.21
N SER A 46 16.63 -13.68 9.78
CA SER A 46 17.64 -14.64 10.27
C SER A 46 18.24 -15.45 9.11
N SER A 47 19.25 -16.28 9.40
CA SER A 47 19.89 -17.17 8.43
C SER A 47 18.87 -18.01 7.65
N ILE A 48 17.87 -18.59 8.34
CA ILE A 48 16.81 -19.41 7.73
C ILE A 48 16.03 -18.61 6.67
N GLU A 49 15.64 -17.37 6.98
CA GLU A 49 14.92 -16.55 6.01
C GLU A 49 15.82 -16.06 4.85
N ASN A 50 17.13 -15.88 5.09
CA ASN A 50 18.09 -15.55 4.04
C ASN A 50 18.40 -16.75 3.13
N GLU A 51 18.43 -17.97 3.65
CA GLU A 51 18.52 -19.20 2.85
C GLU A 51 17.30 -19.37 1.94
N LEU A 52 16.09 -19.12 2.46
CA LEU A 52 14.87 -19.09 1.64
C LEU A 52 14.94 -18.02 0.54
N ALA A 53 15.51 -16.85 0.81
CA ALA A 53 15.69 -15.79 -0.19
C ALA A 53 16.66 -16.22 -1.31
N MET A 54 17.79 -16.87 -0.95
CA MET A 54 18.72 -17.45 -1.93
C MET A 54 18.07 -18.52 -2.80
N LEU A 55 17.24 -19.40 -2.22
CA LEU A 55 16.52 -20.44 -2.96
C LEU A 55 15.48 -19.85 -3.93
N LEU A 56 14.69 -18.87 -3.49
CA LEU A 56 13.69 -18.20 -4.35
C LEU A 56 14.34 -17.45 -5.52
N LYS A 57 15.48 -16.79 -5.28
CA LYS A 57 16.28 -16.16 -6.34
C LYS A 57 16.82 -17.20 -7.33
N THR A 58 17.46 -18.26 -6.82
CA THR A 58 18.14 -19.28 -7.65
C THR A 58 17.15 -20.07 -8.52
N ASN A 59 15.98 -20.42 -7.96
CA ASN A 59 14.96 -21.19 -8.67
C ASN A 59 14.06 -20.33 -9.58
N ASN A 60 14.22 -18.99 -9.56
CA ASN A 60 13.43 -18.03 -10.33
C ASN A 60 11.90 -18.27 -10.24
N THR A 61 11.39 -18.55 -9.04
CA THR A 61 10.00 -18.97 -8.83
C THR A 61 9.01 -17.81 -8.79
N LEU A 62 9.48 -16.60 -8.45
CA LEU A 62 8.64 -15.42 -8.30
C LEU A 62 8.13 -14.91 -9.65
N LYS A 63 6.83 -14.63 -9.72
CA LYS A 63 6.12 -14.19 -10.92
C LYS A 63 5.31 -12.93 -10.64
N LEU A 64 5.26 -12.05 -11.63
CA LEU A 64 4.38 -10.88 -11.66
C LEU A 64 3.21 -11.12 -12.61
N PRO A 65 2.09 -10.40 -12.45
CA PRO A 65 1.05 -10.33 -13.48
C PRO A 65 1.62 -9.92 -14.85
N GLU A 66 0.90 -10.28 -15.91
CA GLU A 66 1.19 -9.83 -17.29
C GLU A 66 2.57 -10.27 -17.84
N ASN A 67 3.25 -11.25 -17.22
CA ASN A 67 4.62 -11.66 -17.54
C ASN A 67 5.64 -10.51 -17.53
N ALA A 68 5.43 -9.50 -16.68
CA ALA A 68 6.39 -8.41 -16.50
C ALA A 68 7.77 -8.95 -16.10
N SER A 69 8.83 -8.40 -16.70
CA SER A 69 10.20 -8.82 -16.42
C SER A 69 10.62 -8.45 -15.00
N ILE A 70 11.26 -9.39 -14.29
CA ILE A 70 11.65 -9.26 -12.88
C ILE A 70 13.16 -9.42 -12.76
N ASN A 71 13.78 -8.55 -11.95
CA ASN A 71 15.13 -8.75 -11.45
C ASN A 71 15.05 -9.07 -9.95
N VAL A 72 15.46 -10.27 -9.53
CA VAL A 72 15.46 -10.67 -8.11
C VAL A 72 16.87 -10.55 -7.55
N VAL A 73 17.04 -9.74 -6.51
CA VAL A 73 18.33 -9.50 -5.84
C VAL A 73 18.19 -9.74 -4.34
N LEU A 74 19.30 -10.04 -3.66
CA LEU A 74 19.35 -10.15 -2.21
C LEU A 74 19.79 -8.81 -1.61
N HIS A 75 19.31 -8.45 -0.42
CA HIS A 75 19.72 -7.23 0.27
C HIS A 75 21.25 -7.13 0.44
N SER A 76 21.89 -8.23 0.82
CA SER A 76 23.36 -8.35 0.98
C SER A 76 24.17 -8.18 -0.31
N GLU A 77 23.53 -8.26 -1.48
CA GLU A 77 24.15 -7.93 -2.78
C GLU A 77 24.02 -6.43 -3.10
N ASN A 78 22.96 -5.80 -2.58
CA ASN A 78 22.57 -4.41 -2.85
C ASN A 78 23.28 -3.38 -1.95
N GLU A 79 23.81 -3.79 -0.79
CA GLU A 79 24.61 -2.95 0.13
C GLU A 79 25.75 -2.18 -0.58
N LYS A 80 26.26 -2.70 -1.71
CA LYS A 80 27.33 -2.07 -2.51
C LYS A 80 26.85 -1.02 -3.53
N GLN A 81 25.54 -0.82 -3.66
CA GLN A 81 24.91 0.13 -4.60
C GLN A 81 24.07 1.22 -3.92
N GLU A 82 24.08 1.30 -2.59
CA GLU A 82 23.37 2.36 -1.84
C GLU A 82 24.00 3.75 -2.01
N SER A 83 23.78 4.35 -3.17
CA SER A 83 23.65 5.81 -3.23
C SER A 83 22.43 6.21 -2.40
N PHE A 84 22.67 6.92 -1.29
CA PHE A 84 21.67 7.26 -0.26
C PHE A 84 20.44 8.00 -0.83
N GLN A 85 19.42 7.27 -1.27
CA GLN A 85 18.07 7.82 -1.41
C GLN A 85 17.45 7.93 -0.03
N LYS A 86 17.69 9.06 0.63
CA LYS A 86 17.22 9.38 1.99
C LYS A 86 15.72 9.18 2.23
N ASP A 87 14.92 9.24 1.15
CA ASP A 87 13.47 9.12 1.18
C ASP A 87 12.94 7.71 0.83
N ALA A 88 13.82 6.70 0.76
CA ALA A 88 13.45 5.31 0.43
C ALA A 88 13.23 4.43 1.68
N PHE A 89 12.48 3.34 1.54
CA PHE A 89 12.26 2.39 2.65
C PHE A 89 13.58 1.80 3.20
N GLN A 90 13.80 1.96 4.50
CA GLN A 90 15.03 1.57 5.18
C GLN A 90 14.96 0.10 5.67
N ILE A 91 15.45 -0.84 4.87
CA ILE A 91 15.39 -2.28 5.14
C ILE A 91 16.01 -2.64 6.49
N ASP A 92 17.23 -2.16 6.79
CA ASP A 92 17.91 -2.51 8.03
C ASP A 92 17.23 -1.91 9.26
N SER A 93 16.70 -0.69 9.15
CA SER A 93 15.89 -0.09 10.22
C SER A 93 14.62 -0.91 10.49
N TYR A 94 13.96 -1.41 9.43
CA TYR A 94 12.81 -2.29 9.56
C TYR A 94 13.21 -3.61 10.24
N MET A 95 14.22 -4.30 9.72
CA MET A 95 14.65 -5.60 10.26
C MET A 95 15.15 -5.49 11.69
N ASN A 96 15.90 -4.44 12.04
CA ASN A 96 16.39 -4.25 13.41
C ASN A 96 15.28 -3.89 14.40
N SER A 97 14.23 -3.20 13.96
CA SER A 97 13.07 -2.87 14.80
C SER A 97 12.05 -4.01 14.92
N LEU A 98 12.10 -5.01 14.04
CA LEU A 98 11.12 -6.08 13.96
C LEU A 98 11.27 -7.11 15.09
N SER A 99 10.30 -7.12 16.02
CA SER A 99 10.23 -8.03 17.18
C SER A 99 9.23 -9.19 17.03
N THR A 100 8.52 -9.26 15.90
CA THR A 100 7.48 -10.27 15.63
C THR A 100 8.07 -11.66 15.37
N SER A 101 7.38 -12.69 15.85
CA SER A 101 7.76 -14.10 15.64
C SER A 101 7.21 -14.72 14.34
N ARG A 102 6.14 -14.15 13.77
CA ARG A 102 5.33 -14.80 12.71
C ARG A 102 5.10 -13.99 11.43
N VAL A 103 5.36 -12.68 11.41
CA VAL A 103 5.05 -11.79 10.27
C VAL A 103 6.18 -10.78 10.10
N GLY A 104 6.61 -10.51 8.87
CA GLY A 104 7.65 -9.54 8.54
C GLY A 104 9.07 -10.10 8.50
N LYS A 105 9.31 -11.30 9.04
CA LYS A 105 10.65 -11.91 9.10
C LYS A 105 11.23 -12.26 7.73
N PHE A 106 10.37 -12.32 6.70
CA PHE A 106 10.77 -12.37 5.30
C PHE A 106 10.17 -11.15 4.58
N LEU A 107 11.04 -10.33 4.00
CA LEU A 107 10.69 -9.08 3.33
C LEU A 107 10.97 -9.16 1.83
N ILE A 108 10.01 -8.67 1.04
CA ILE A 108 10.18 -8.32 -0.36
C ILE A 108 10.05 -6.81 -0.48
N TYR A 109 11.12 -6.10 -0.80
CA TYR A 109 11.09 -4.66 -1.06
C TYR A 109 11.20 -4.37 -2.56
N SER A 110 10.56 -3.30 -3.03
CA SER A 110 10.74 -2.78 -4.39
C SER A 110 10.63 -1.25 -4.42
N PRO A 111 11.62 -0.53 -4.99
CA PRO A 111 11.51 0.92 -5.18
C PRO A 111 10.32 1.34 -6.07
N LYS A 112 9.90 0.49 -7.01
CA LYS A 112 8.82 0.77 -7.97
C LYS A 112 8.21 -0.54 -8.46
N LEU A 113 6.92 -0.73 -8.19
CA LEU A 113 6.19 -1.98 -8.42
C LEU A 113 4.80 -1.72 -9.01
N ALA A 114 4.18 -2.71 -9.65
CA ALA A 114 2.77 -2.63 -10.03
C ALA A 114 1.84 -2.62 -8.80
N SER A 115 1.88 -3.67 -7.97
CA SER A 115 1.07 -3.82 -6.76
C SER A 115 1.75 -4.79 -5.77
N THR A 116 1.93 -4.39 -4.51
CA THR A 116 2.42 -5.27 -3.42
C THR A 116 1.46 -6.45 -3.20
N HIS A 117 0.17 -6.19 -3.38
CA HIS A 117 -0.90 -7.17 -3.22
C HIS A 117 -0.81 -8.26 -4.28
N ASP A 118 -0.48 -7.87 -5.52
CA ASP A 118 -0.34 -8.80 -6.64
C ASP A 118 0.88 -9.70 -6.43
N VAL A 119 2.01 -9.15 -5.95
CA VAL A 119 3.21 -9.93 -5.58
C VAL A 119 2.89 -11.02 -4.57
N VAL A 120 2.30 -10.68 -3.42
CA VAL A 120 2.06 -11.67 -2.36
C VAL A 120 0.97 -12.68 -2.70
N SER A 121 -0.03 -12.29 -3.51
CA SER A 121 -1.15 -13.17 -3.86
C SER A 121 -0.80 -14.17 -4.97
N HIS A 122 -0.06 -13.76 -6.00
CA HIS A 122 0.35 -14.67 -7.08
C HIS A 122 1.42 -15.67 -6.62
N ASN A 123 2.30 -15.25 -5.71
CA ASN A 123 3.41 -16.07 -5.21
C ASN A 123 3.12 -16.74 -3.87
N PHE A 124 1.89 -16.67 -3.36
CA PHE A 124 1.56 -17.07 -1.98
C PHE A 124 2.11 -18.44 -1.56
N CYS A 125 2.11 -19.41 -2.48
CA CYS A 125 2.56 -20.78 -2.19
C CYS A 125 4.07 -21.00 -2.31
N GLU A 126 4.80 -20.07 -2.92
CA GLU A 126 6.27 -20.06 -2.94
C GLU A 126 6.83 -19.27 -1.75
N LEU A 127 6.05 -18.33 -1.20
CA LEU A 127 6.46 -17.44 -0.12
C LEU A 127 6.23 -18.08 1.27
N PRO A 128 7.15 -17.88 2.24
CA PRO A 128 6.89 -18.27 3.61
C PRO A 128 5.69 -17.49 4.19
N LEU A 129 4.95 -18.13 5.09
CA LEU A 129 3.83 -17.49 5.78
C LEU A 129 4.33 -16.31 6.61
N GLY A 130 3.61 -15.20 6.57
CA GLY A 130 4.03 -13.95 7.21
C GLY A 130 5.01 -13.13 6.38
N THR A 131 5.31 -13.50 5.14
CA THR A 131 6.04 -12.63 4.20
C THR A 131 5.36 -11.27 4.11
N VAL A 132 6.14 -10.19 4.18
CA VAL A 132 5.69 -8.82 3.92
C VAL A 132 6.32 -8.34 2.62
N CYS A 133 5.53 -7.74 1.74
CA CYS A 133 5.99 -7.01 0.57
C CYS A 133 5.74 -5.50 0.77
N VAL A 134 6.77 -4.68 0.60
CA VAL A 134 6.73 -3.21 0.70
C VAL A 134 7.14 -2.60 -0.63
N ALA A 135 6.55 -1.47 -1.01
CA ALA A 135 7.02 -0.68 -2.14
C ALA A 135 7.07 0.81 -1.81
N ASP A 136 8.02 1.53 -2.43
CA ASP A 136 8.13 3.00 -2.38
C ASP A 136 7.13 3.67 -3.34
N VAL A 137 6.77 3.01 -4.46
CA VAL A 137 5.78 3.47 -5.45
C VAL A 137 4.99 2.29 -6.00
N GLN A 138 3.65 2.42 -6.11
CA GLN A 138 2.79 1.48 -6.84
C GLN A 138 2.17 2.10 -8.10
N LEU A 139 2.38 1.47 -9.26
CA LEU A 139 1.85 1.91 -10.56
C LEU A 139 0.41 1.44 -10.85
N LYS A 140 0.00 0.31 -10.28
CA LYS A 140 -1.30 -0.35 -10.49
C LYS A 140 -1.90 -0.80 -9.14
N GLY A 141 -1.82 0.06 -8.11
CA GLY A 141 -2.28 -0.25 -6.76
C GLY A 141 -3.73 -0.73 -6.72
N ARG A 142 -4.02 -1.78 -5.93
CA ARG A 142 -5.35 -2.41 -5.87
C ARG A 142 -6.23 -1.81 -4.78
N GLY A 143 -7.41 -1.32 -5.16
CA GLY A 143 -8.54 -1.13 -4.26
C GLY A 143 -9.49 -2.34 -4.27
N ARG A 144 -10.61 -2.23 -3.55
CA ARG A 144 -11.69 -3.22 -3.62
C ARG A 144 -12.43 -3.15 -4.96
N SER A 145 -12.98 -4.29 -5.39
CA SER A 145 -13.72 -4.45 -6.65
C SER A 145 -12.85 -4.08 -7.87
N LYS A 146 -13.16 -3.00 -8.59
CA LYS A 146 -12.41 -2.52 -9.76
C LYS A 146 -11.69 -1.18 -9.51
N ASN A 147 -11.68 -0.70 -8.27
CA ASN A 147 -11.07 0.58 -7.93
C ASN A 147 -9.54 0.47 -7.96
N VAL A 148 -8.88 1.43 -8.59
CA VAL A 148 -7.42 1.61 -8.53
C VAL A 148 -7.09 2.47 -7.31
N TRP A 149 -5.99 2.18 -6.63
CA TRP A 149 -5.45 3.01 -5.55
C TRP A 149 -4.17 3.72 -6.01
N GLU A 150 -4.24 5.04 -6.13
CA GLU A 150 -3.10 5.89 -6.46
C GLU A 150 -2.13 5.97 -5.26
N SER A 151 -0.88 5.59 -5.49
CA SER A 151 0.13 5.46 -4.42
C SER A 151 1.47 6.10 -4.82
N PRO A 152 1.59 7.45 -4.76
CA PRO A 152 2.87 8.14 -4.97
C PRO A 152 3.86 7.87 -3.82
N LYS A 153 5.13 8.26 -4.04
CA LYS A 153 6.22 8.12 -3.05
C LYS A 153 5.84 8.76 -1.71
N GLY A 154 6.24 8.12 -0.61
CA GLY A 154 5.92 8.53 0.76
C GLY A 154 4.60 7.97 1.30
N CYS A 155 3.79 7.30 0.50
CA CYS A 155 2.68 6.48 1.00
C CYS A 155 3.22 5.23 1.71
N LEU A 156 2.59 4.78 2.80
CA LEU A 156 2.88 3.46 3.38
C LEU A 156 2.08 2.41 2.62
N MET A 157 2.78 1.62 1.81
CA MET A 157 2.21 0.57 0.95
C MET A 157 2.85 -0.77 1.29
N PHE A 158 2.07 -1.69 1.83
CA PHE A 158 2.55 -3.05 2.06
C PHE A 158 1.43 -4.08 1.97
N SER A 159 1.81 -5.32 1.66
CA SER A 159 0.92 -6.49 1.67
C SER A 159 1.63 -7.67 2.31
N PHE A 160 0.88 -8.60 2.91
CA PHE A 160 1.44 -9.73 3.63
C PHE A 160 0.58 -11.00 3.56
N THR A 161 1.23 -12.14 3.82
CA THR A 161 0.59 -13.46 3.77
C THR A 161 0.17 -13.96 5.16
N ILE A 162 -1.09 -14.39 5.30
CA ILE A 162 -1.62 -15.13 6.46
C ILE A 162 -2.32 -16.39 5.95
N GLN A 163 -2.22 -17.49 6.68
CA GLN A 163 -3.02 -18.69 6.44
C GLN A 163 -3.98 -18.94 7.60
N MET A 164 -5.21 -19.33 7.29
CA MET A 164 -6.27 -19.66 8.26
C MET A 164 -6.94 -20.97 7.87
N GLU A 165 -7.49 -21.69 8.85
CA GLU A 165 -8.18 -22.97 8.62
C GLU A 165 -9.71 -22.79 8.69
N ASP A 166 -10.19 -21.96 9.61
CA ASP A 166 -11.61 -21.63 9.73
C ASP A 166 -12.01 -20.46 8.81
N GLY A 167 -12.84 -20.75 7.81
CA GLY A 167 -13.37 -19.77 6.87
C GLY A 167 -14.24 -18.69 7.52
N ARG A 168 -14.83 -18.94 8.70
CA ARG A 168 -15.71 -18.00 9.41
C ARG A 168 -14.96 -16.75 9.91
N VAL A 169 -13.67 -16.90 10.21
CA VAL A 169 -12.83 -15.79 10.71
C VAL A 169 -12.06 -15.06 9.60
N VAL A 170 -12.01 -15.59 8.38
CA VAL A 170 -11.33 -14.95 7.24
C VAL A 170 -11.88 -13.53 6.94
N PRO A 171 -13.21 -13.29 6.93
CA PRO A 171 -13.74 -11.93 6.77
C PRO A 171 -13.39 -10.97 7.90
N LEU A 172 -12.99 -11.48 9.08
CA LEU A 172 -12.63 -10.65 10.24
C LEU A 172 -11.22 -10.07 10.14
N VAL A 173 -10.34 -10.66 9.31
CA VAL A 173 -8.94 -10.21 9.13
C VAL A 173 -8.89 -8.73 8.75
N GLN A 174 -9.78 -8.27 7.86
CA GLN A 174 -9.80 -6.85 7.45
C GLN A 174 -10.06 -5.90 8.62
N TYR A 175 -10.89 -6.30 9.59
CA TYR A 175 -11.19 -5.48 10.78
C TYR A 175 -10.03 -5.47 11.76
N VAL A 176 -9.40 -6.63 12.00
CA VAL A 176 -8.19 -6.75 12.82
C VAL A 176 -7.06 -5.89 12.25
N VAL A 177 -6.88 -5.88 10.92
CA VAL A 177 -5.89 -5.02 10.26
C VAL A 177 -6.26 -3.53 10.34
N CYS A 178 -7.55 -3.17 10.22
CA CYS A 178 -7.98 -1.78 10.42
C CYS A 178 -7.69 -1.29 11.85
N LEU A 179 -7.97 -2.12 12.85
CA LEU A 179 -7.72 -1.82 14.26
C LEU A 179 -6.22 -1.69 14.54
N ALA A 180 -5.43 -2.70 14.17
CA ALA A 180 -3.98 -2.72 14.37
C ALA A 180 -3.29 -1.51 13.69
N MET A 181 -3.75 -1.09 12.50
CA MET A 181 -3.24 0.12 11.85
C MET A 181 -3.62 1.41 12.60
N THR A 182 -4.81 1.46 13.21
CA THR A 182 -5.26 2.63 14.01
C THR A 182 -4.46 2.72 15.31
N GLU A 183 -4.26 1.59 15.99
CA GLU A 183 -3.42 1.49 17.20
C GLU A 183 -1.96 1.83 16.90
N ALA A 184 -1.39 1.31 15.81
CA ALA A 184 -0.01 1.60 15.40
C ALA A 184 0.22 3.09 15.10
N ILE A 185 -0.73 3.78 14.45
CA ILE A 185 -0.64 5.23 14.23
C ILE A 185 -0.65 5.98 15.58
N ASN A 186 -1.55 5.61 16.50
CA ASN A 186 -1.63 6.24 17.81
C ASN A 186 -0.37 6.03 18.65
N ASP A 187 0.17 4.80 18.68
CA ASP A 187 1.42 4.45 19.38
C ASP A 187 2.62 5.22 18.80
N VAL A 188 2.76 5.28 17.47
CA VAL A 188 3.82 6.06 16.83
C VAL A 188 3.70 7.55 17.17
N CYS A 189 2.49 8.13 17.14
CA CYS A 189 2.29 9.53 17.54
C CYS A 189 2.69 9.76 19.01
N LEU A 190 2.21 8.93 19.94
CA LEU A 190 2.51 9.03 21.37
C LEU A 190 4.01 8.95 21.66
N ARG A 191 4.72 8.00 21.05
CA ARG A 191 6.19 7.85 21.20
C ARG A 191 6.98 9.04 20.69
N ASN A 192 6.43 9.81 19.75
CA ASN A 192 7.01 11.04 19.21
C ASN A 192 6.50 12.31 19.91
N GLY A 193 5.75 12.19 21.01
CA GLY A 193 5.19 13.34 21.74
C GLY A 193 4.04 14.06 21.01
N ILE A 194 3.47 13.43 19.97
CA ILE A 194 2.37 13.96 19.17
C ILE A 194 1.04 13.43 19.77
N PRO A 195 0.03 14.28 20.03
CA PRO A 195 -1.29 13.82 20.46
C PRO A 195 -1.88 12.79 19.47
N PRO A 196 -2.54 11.71 19.96
CA PRO A 196 -3.16 10.72 19.08
C PRO A 196 -4.12 11.36 18.08
N PRO A 197 -3.92 11.16 16.76
CA PRO A 197 -4.81 11.69 15.75
C PRO A 197 -6.17 10.99 15.80
N ASN A 198 -7.25 11.69 15.40
CA ASN A 198 -8.61 11.15 15.40
C ASN A 198 -8.85 10.19 14.21
N VAL A 199 -8.05 9.13 14.12
CA VAL A 199 -8.17 8.11 13.08
C VAL A 199 -9.38 7.23 13.37
N ARG A 200 -10.34 7.25 12.46
CA ARG A 200 -11.60 6.52 12.54
C ARG A 200 -11.68 5.48 11.43
N ILE A 201 -12.23 4.31 11.75
CA ILE A 201 -12.53 3.27 10.76
C ILE A 201 -13.90 3.59 10.15
N LYS A 202 -13.95 3.92 8.86
CA LYS A 202 -15.20 3.91 8.09
C LYS A 202 -15.40 2.50 7.55
N TRP A 203 -16.44 1.85 8.05
CA TRP A 203 -16.72 0.45 7.75
C TRP A 203 -16.87 0.21 6.23
N PRO A 204 -16.35 -0.91 5.67
CA PRO A 204 -15.68 -2.01 6.38
C PRO A 204 -14.14 -1.92 6.43
N ASN A 205 -13.52 -1.04 5.65
CA ASN A 205 -12.10 -1.19 5.31
C ASN A 205 -11.33 0.13 5.08
N ASP A 206 -11.92 1.29 5.35
CA ASP A 206 -11.27 2.59 5.13
C ASP A 206 -10.85 3.23 6.45
N LEU A 207 -9.67 3.86 6.47
CA LEU A 207 -9.24 4.74 7.56
C LEU A 207 -9.47 6.20 7.16
N TYR A 208 -10.02 6.98 8.09
CA TYR A 208 -10.30 8.40 7.93
C TYR A 208 -9.63 9.21 9.05
N LEU A 209 -9.10 10.38 8.73
CA LEU A 209 -8.66 11.39 9.69
C LEU A 209 -9.41 12.69 9.38
N ASP A 210 -10.05 13.28 10.39
CA ASP A 210 -10.79 14.56 10.28
C ASP A 210 -11.77 14.64 9.09
N GLY A 211 -12.42 13.51 8.79
CA GLY A 211 -13.39 13.37 7.69
C GLY A 211 -12.77 13.08 6.31
N LEU A 212 -11.45 13.13 6.18
CA LEU A 212 -10.72 12.78 4.95
C LEU A 212 -10.29 11.31 4.97
N LYS A 213 -10.38 10.63 3.82
CA LYS A 213 -9.92 9.24 3.67
C LYS A 213 -8.40 9.20 3.57
N VAL A 214 -7.72 8.63 4.57
CA VAL A 214 -6.26 8.54 4.64
C VAL A 214 -5.71 7.18 4.23
N GLY A 215 -6.55 6.15 4.11
CA GLY A 215 -6.10 4.88 3.57
C GLY A 215 -7.19 3.83 3.45
N GLY A 216 -6.85 2.71 2.81
CA GLY A 216 -7.70 1.54 2.66
C GLY A 216 -6.97 0.27 3.07
N ILE A 217 -7.72 -0.70 3.57
CA ILE A 217 -7.28 -2.09 3.77
C ILE A 217 -7.91 -2.91 2.64
N LEU A 218 -7.13 -3.79 2.03
CA LEU A 218 -7.59 -4.79 1.07
C LEU A 218 -7.26 -6.17 1.62
N CYS A 219 -8.26 -7.04 1.76
CA CYS A 219 -8.05 -8.44 2.08
C CYS A 219 -8.69 -9.30 0.98
N THR A 220 -7.93 -10.27 0.48
CA THR A 220 -8.41 -11.28 -0.48
C THR A 220 -7.95 -12.65 -0.03
N SER A 221 -8.79 -13.67 -0.22
CA SER A 221 -8.45 -15.05 0.13
C SER A 221 -8.65 -16.00 -1.02
N THR A 222 -7.78 -17.01 -1.13
CA THR A 222 -8.01 -18.20 -1.96
C THR A 222 -8.08 -19.44 -1.06
N TYR A 223 -8.85 -20.45 -1.45
CA TYR A 223 -8.94 -21.71 -0.70
C TYR A 223 -8.14 -22.78 -1.43
N ARG A 224 -7.12 -23.34 -0.77
CA ARG A 224 -6.22 -24.37 -1.32
C ARG A 224 -5.83 -25.35 -0.22
N SER A 225 -5.80 -26.64 -0.53
CA SER A 225 -5.33 -27.70 0.40
C SER A 225 -5.99 -27.67 1.79
N LYS A 226 -7.31 -27.47 1.83
CA LYS A 226 -8.13 -27.32 3.06
C LYS A 226 -7.81 -26.09 3.93
N LYS A 227 -7.11 -25.09 3.40
CA LYS A 227 -6.76 -23.84 4.11
C LYS A 227 -7.08 -22.61 3.27
N PHE A 228 -7.33 -21.49 3.95
CA PHE A 228 -7.53 -20.17 3.37
C PHE A 228 -6.20 -19.42 3.36
N ASN A 229 -5.68 -19.15 2.16
CA ASN A 229 -4.51 -18.33 1.92
C ASN A 229 -4.98 -16.88 1.80
N VAL A 230 -4.73 -16.06 2.81
CA VAL A 230 -5.19 -14.67 2.94
C VAL A 230 -4.04 -13.72 2.62
N SER A 231 -4.20 -12.97 1.53
CA SER A 231 -3.36 -11.80 1.24
C SER A 231 -4.06 -10.57 1.79
N ALA A 232 -3.42 -9.87 2.71
CA ALA A 232 -3.91 -8.62 3.28
C ALA A 232 -2.93 -7.50 2.97
N GLY A 233 -3.43 -6.32 2.62
CA GLY A 233 -2.61 -5.17 2.26
C GLY A 233 -3.19 -3.87 2.76
N LYS A 234 -2.29 -2.93 3.01
CA LYS A 234 -2.56 -1.56 3.42
C LYS A 234 -2.03 -0.61 2.35
N GLN A 235 -2.86 0.36 1.99
CA GLN A 235 -2.39 1.60 1.40
C GLN A 235 -2.77 2.73 2.36
N PHE A 236 -1.78 3.52 2.77
CA PHE A 236 -1.96 4.75 3.53
C PHE A 236 -1.37 5.91 2.72
N HIS A 237 -2.16 6.93 2.45
CA HIS A 237 -1.72 8.09 1.71
C HIS A 237 -0.86 8.98 2.60
N SER A 238 0.25 9.49 2.09
CA SER A 238 0.95 10.58 2.76
C SER A 238 0.02 11.80 2.76
N LEU A 239 -0.52 12.15 3.93
CA LEU A 239 -1.11 13.46 4.15
C LEU A 239 0.01 14.51 4.11
N THR A 240 0.44 14.85 2.90
CA THR A 240 1.02 16.17 2.66
C THR A 240 -0.14 17.15 2.82
N ILE A 241 -0.42 17.51 4.07
CA ILE A 241 -1.35 18.59 4.39
C ILE A 241 -0.69 19.84 3.81
N HIS A 242 -1.11 20.24 2.62
CA HIS A 242 -0.89 21.59 2.14
C HIS A 242 -1.65 22.53 3.08
N THR A 243 -0.96 22.92 4.15
CA THR A 243 -1.32 24.01 5.05
C THR A 243 -1.18 25.31 4.25
N SER A 244 -2.12 25.51 3.32
CA SER A 244 -2.42 26.81 2.75
C SER A 244 -2.90 27.71 3.88
N ARG A 245 -1.95 28.34 4.59
CA ARG A 245 -2.22 29.46 5.48
C ARG A 245 -3.09 30.46 4.72
N ARG A 246 -4.28 30.70 5.24
CA ARG A 246 -5.13 31.86 5.00
C ARG A 246 -5.74 32.26 6.33
#